data_AF-A0A6N7FNA3-F1
#
_entry.id   AF-A0A6N7FNA3-F1
#
_cell.length_a   1.000
_cell.length_b   1.000
_cell.length_c   1.000
_cell.angle_alpha   90.00
_cell.angle_beta   90.00
_cell.angle_gamma   90.00
#
_symmetry.space_group_name_H-M   'P 1'
#
loop_
_entity.id
_entity.type
_entity.pdbx_description
1 polymer ?
#
loop_
_entity_poly.entity_id
_entity_poly.type
_entity_poly.pdbx_seq_one_letter_code
_entity_poly.pdbx_strand_id
1 'polypeptide(L)'
;MRGDTAQQLAVQSGGPTTPDVGLASMSVVWQPGGTDAAISSGEVAGVLKGVNDIIPRYVSRLDDVAAALVSTVNAVHSTGYNLAGTETGLDFFDPGAVRASTIRLSADVAGQPEQVAAGMPSGTGTGTLDGSVAQAIAKLSEAPAGADATYRAMIGSLGVEAQSANRRLDMQEVVTTQVGAERLAVSGVSIDEELAGMVSAQHAYAASARVLTAVDEMMDILLSRTGMVGR
;
A
#
# COMPACT_ATOMS: atom_id res chain seq x y z
N MET A 1 -25.76 -14.88 -5.36
CA MET A 1 -26.23 -14.56 -3.99
C MET A 1 -27.62 -13.96 -4.13
N ARG A 2 -28.63 -14.55 -3.48
CA ARG A 2 -29.96 -13.94 -3.33
C ARG A 2 -29.87 -13.01 -2.12
N GLY A 3 -29.97 -11.70 -2.35
CA GLY A 3 -29.83 -10.69 -1.30
C GLY A 3 -31.18 -10.33 -0.71
N ASP A 4 -31.43 -10.73 0.53
CA ASP A 4 -32.55 -10.26 1.34
C ASP A 4 -32.11 -9.86 2.77
N THR A 5 -30.79 -9.85 3.03
CA THR A 5 -30.21 -9.45 4.33
C THR A 5 -29.01 -8.54 4.11
N ALA A 6 -29.13 -7.28 4.54
CA ALA A 6 -28.01 -6.36 4.63
C ALA A 6 -27.28 -6.60 5.97
N GLN A 7 -26.00 -6.96 5.90
CA GLN A 7 -25.13 -7.02 7.07
C GLN A 7 -24.21 -5.80 7.08
N GLN A 8 -23.97 -5.23 8.27
CA GLN A 8 -23.10 -4.07 8.42
C GLN A 8 -21.64 -4.51 8.48
N LEU A 9 -20.76 -3.80 7.77
CA LEU A 9 -19.31 -3.95 7.92
C LEU A 9 -18.85 -3.16 9.14
N ALA A 10 -18.03 -3.78 9.98
CA ALA A 10 -17.34 -3.12 11.08
C ALA A 10 -15.83 -3.37 10.99
N VAL A 11 -15.04 -2.37 11.37
CA VAL A 11 -13.59 -2.51 11.51
C VAL A 11 -13.30 -2.96 12.93
N GLN A 12 -12.51 -4.02 13.07
CA GLN A 12 -12.06 -4.52 14.36
C GLN A 12 -10.54 -4.41 14.44
N SER A 13 -10.04 -3.78 15.50
CA SER A 13 -8.64 -3.87 15.90
C SER A 13 -8.52 -4.94 16.98
N GLY A 14 -7.50 -5.81 16.91
CA GLY A 14 -7.39 -6.86 17.92
C GLY A 14 -6.24 -7.85 17.82
N GLY A 15 -5.40 -7.79 16.78
CA GLY A 15 -4.19 -8.62 16.76
C GLY A 15 -2.95 -7.89 17.27
N PRO A 16 -1.78 -8.54 17.22
CA PRO A 16 -0.57 -8.05 17.86
C PRO A 16 -0.22 -6.65 17.38
N THR A 17 0.07 -5.75 18.34
CA THR A 17 0.55 -4.41 18.05
C THR A 17 2.00 -4.49 17.61
N THR A 18 2.35 -3.75 16.57
CA THR A 18 3.76 -3.44 16.29
C THR A 18 4.30 -2.54 17.41
N PRO A 19 5.26 -3.01 18.23
CA PRO A 19 5.66 -2.31 19.45
C PRO A 19 6.15 -0.87 19.21
N ASP A 20 6.78 -0.59 18.07
CA ASP A 20 7.41 0.73 17.83
C ASP A 20 6.47 1.78 17.24
N VAL A 21 5.39 1.37 16.58
CA VAL A 21 4.45 2.30 15.92
C VAL A 21 3.04 2.21 16.48
N GLY A 22 2.78 1.32 17.46
CA GLY A 22 1.50 1.20 18.13
C GLY A 22 0.35 0.78 17.21
N LEU A 23 0.65 0.27 16.01
CA LEU A 23 -0.38 -0.19 15.08
C LEU A 23 -0.82 -1.58 15.48
N ALA A 24 -2.07 -1.70 15.95
CA ALA A 24 -2.76 -2.97 16.08
C ALA A 24 -3.16 -3.48 14.69
N SER A 25 -3.06 -4.79 14.48
CA SER A 25 -3.58 -5.36 13.23
C SER A 25 -5.08 -5.14 13.14
N MET A 26 -5.53 -4.73 11.97
CA MET A 26 -6.93 -4.42 11.67
C MET A 26 -7.55 -5.58 10.89
N SER A 27 -8.85 -5.79 11.04
CA SER A 27 -9.65 -6.68 10.18
C SER A 27 -11.03 -6.06 9.95
N VAL A 28 -11.71 -6.53 8.90
CA VAL A 28 -13.08 -6.11 8.60
C VAL A 28 -13.98 -7.30 8.84
N VAL A 29 -15.03 -7.13 9.63
CA VAL A 29 -15.95 -8.20 10.02
C VAL A 29 -17.40 -7.84 9.69
N TRP A 30 -18.22 -8.86 9.44
CA TRP A 30 -19.66 -8.72 9.30
C TRP A 30 -20.35 -8.70 10.66
N GLN A 31 -21.20 -7.71 10.90
CA GLN A 31 -22.08 -7.67 12.08
C GLN A 31 -23.47 -8.21 11.76
N PRO A 32 -24.15 -8.87 12.73
CA PRO A 32 -23.76 -9.04 14.14
C PRO A 32 -22.85 -10.26 14.43
N GLY A 33 -22.44 -11.03 13.40
CA GLY A 33 -21.76 -12.32 13.57
C GLY A 33 -20.25 -12.29 13.85
N GLY A 34 -19.58 -11.15 13.69
CA GLY A 34 -18.12 -11.01 13.86
C GLY A 34 -17.28 -11.85 12.89
N THR A 35 -17.89 -12.45 11.87
CA THR A 35 -17.21 -13.26 10.86
C THR A 35 -16.39 -12.37 9.94
N ASP A 36 -15.16 -12.79 9.63
CA ASP A 36 -14.27 -12.07 8.72
C ASP A 36 -14.94 -11.81 7.37
N ALA A 37 -14.90 -10.56 6.93
CA ALA A 37 -15.43 -10.13 5.65
C ALA A 37 -14.51 -10.48 4.48
N ALA A 38 -13.28 -10.95 4.76
CA ALA A 38 -12.31 -11.44 3.79
C ALA A 38 -12.10 -10.46 2.61
N ILE A 39 -11.95 -9.17 2.94
CA ILE A 39 -11.78 -8.10 1.95
C ILE A 39 -10.41 -8.26 1.28
N SER A 40 -10.41 -8.77 0.05
CA SER A 40 -9.19 -9.11 -0.71
C SER A 40 -8.87 -8.17 -1.87
N SER A 41 -9.76 -7.22 -2.18
CA SER A 41 -9.60 -6.27 -3.28
C SER A 41 -10.11 -4.87 -2.94
N GLY A 42 -9.83 -3.90 -3.81
CA GLY A 42 -10.22 -2.51 -3.65
C GLY A 42 -9.34 -1.74 -2.66
N GLU A 43 -9.74 -0.50 -2.40
CA GLU A 43 -9.02 0.44 -1.54
C GLU A 43 -8.86 -0.07 -0.11
N VAL A 44 -9.94 -0.64 0.45
CA VAL A 44 -9.95 -1.19 1.82
C VAL A 44 -8.93 -2.31 1.98
N ALA A 45 -8.83 -3.24 1.02
CA ALA A 45 -7.80 -4.28 1.05
C ALA A 45 -6.38 -3.70 0.95
N GLY A 46 -6.20 -2.64 0.16
CA GLY A 46 -4.93 -1.91 0.04
C GLY A 46 -4.48 -1.29 1.37
N VAL A 47 -5.40 -0.58 2.04
CA VAL A 47 -5.15 0.00 3.37
C VAL A 47 -4.87 -1.09 4.40
N LEU A 48 -5.65 -2.18 4.39
CA LEU A 48 -5.48 -3.32 5.29
C LEU A 48 -4.09 -3.96 5.12
N LYS A 49 -3.65 -4.16 3.88
CA LYS A 49 -2.30 -4.64 3.57
C LYS A 49 -1.21 -3.67 4.02
N GLY A 50 -1.45 -2.37 3.87
CA GLY A 50 -0.57 -1.31 4.36
C GLY A 50 -0.32 -1.42 5.86
N VAL A 51 -1.40 -1.47 6.64
CA VAL A 51 -1.35 -1.49 8.10
C VAL A 51 -0.88 -2.85 8.66
N ASN A 52 -1.29 -3.96 8.07
CA ASN A 52 -1.04 -5.29 8.64
C ASN A 52 0.25 -5.97 8.15
N ASP A 53 0.79 -5.58 7.01
CA ASP A 53 1.98 -6.24 6.42
C ASP A 53 3.07 -5.22 6.11
N ILE A 54 2.79 -4.25 5.24
CA ILE A 54 3.83 -3.38 4.67
C ILE A 54 4.51 -2.57 5.78
N ILE A 55 3.75 -1.82 6.59
CA ILE A 55 4.31 -0.98 7.66
C ILE A 55 5.03 -1.84 8.71
N PRO A 56 4.42 -2.88 9.32
CA PRO A 56 5.09 -3.75 10.27
C PRO A 56 6.40 -4.36 9.74
N ARG A 57 6.39 -4.79 8.48
CA ARG A 57 7.57 -5.39 7.84
C ARG A 57 8.72 -4.41 7.71
N TYR A 58 8.47 -3.16 7.32
CA TYR A 58 9.53 -2.15 7.21
C TYR A 58 9.99 -1.63 8.57
N VAL A 59 9.11 -1.56 9.58
CA VAL A 59 9.49 -1.27 10.97
C VAL A 59 10.45 -2.36 11.48
N SER A 60 10.10 -3.64 11.30
CA SER A 60 10.98 -4.75 11.67
C SER A 60 12.34 -4.69 10.97
N ARG A 61 12.37 -4.36 9.68
CA ARG A 61 13.64 -4.19 8.94
C ARG A 61 14.48 -3.03 9.46
N LEU A 62 13.84 -1.96 9.94
CA LEU A 62 14.55 -0.85 10.57
C LEU A 62 15.10 -1.26 11.94
N ASP A 63 14.38 -2.08 12.71
CA ASP A 63 14.90 -2.68 13.94
C ASP A 63 16.11 -3.58 13.66
N ASP A 64 16.10 -4.36 12.57
CA ASP A 64 17.24 -5.19 12.18
C ASP A 64 18.50 -4.33 11.90
N VAL A 65 18.33 -3.12 11.34
CA VAL A 65 19.44 -2.16 11.16
C VAL A 65 19.98 -1.69 12.51
N ALA A 66 19.10 -1.33 13.45
CA ALA A 66 19.50 -0.91 14.79
C ALA A 66 20.21 -2.05 15.53
N ALA A 67 19.68 -3.27 15.48
CA ALA A 67 20.28 -4.45 16.07
C ALA A 67 21.67 -4.75 15.49
N ALA A 68 21.82 -4.65 14.17
CA ALA A 68 23.11 -4.81 13.49
C ALA A 68 24.11 -3.73 13.92
N LEU A 69 23.67 -2.47 14.09
CA LEU A 69 24.53 -1.38 14.55
C LEU A 69 25.02 -1.63 15.98
N VAL A 70 24.10 -1.94 16.90
CA VAL A 70 24.40 -2.25 18.30
C VAL A 70 25.39 -3.40 18.38
N SER A 71 25.08 -4.52 17.72
CA SER A 71 25.90 -5.72 17.77
C SER A 71 27.30 -5.52 17.17
N THR A 72 27.39 -4.94 15.97
CA THR A 72 28.68 -4.79 15.28
C THR A 72 29.59 -3.77 15.97
N VAL A 73 29.05 -2.66 16.47
CA VAL A 73 29.83 -1.65 17.19
C VAL A 73 30.27 -2.17 18.55
N ASN A 74 29.38 -2.80 19.32
CA ASN A 74 29.75 -3.36 20.62
C ASN A 74 30.79 -4.49 20.50
N ALA A 75 30.68 -5.33 19.47
CA ALA A 75 31.65 -6.39 19.21
C ALA A 75 33.08 -5.85 18.98
N VAL A 76 33.22 -4.66 18.40
CA VAL A 76 34.53 -4.02 18.22
C VAL A 76 34.92 -3.19 19.46
N HIS A 77 34.00 -2.39 20.00
CA HIS A 77 34.25 -1.50 21.14
C HIS A 77 34.68 -2.27 22.40
N SER A 78 34.06 -3.42 22.68
CA SER A 78 34.39 -4.26 23.85
C SER A 78 35.83 -4.80 23.83
N THR A 79 36.48 -4.82 22.66
CA THR A 79 37.90 -5.21 22.52
C THR A 79 38.88 -4.07 22.76
N GLY A 80 38.38 -2.84 22.89
CA GLY A 80 39.19 -1.64 23.05
C GLY A 80 39.54 -1.30 24.50
N TYR A 81 40.44 -0.34 24.62
CA TYR A 81 40.91 0.19 25.89
C TYR A 81 40.48 1.65 26.03
N ASN A 82 40.06 2.01 27.24
CA ASN A 82 39.67 3.38 27.58
C ASN A 82 40.89 4.30 27.76
N LEU A 83 40.64 5.58 28.05
CA LEU A 83 41.70 6.57 28.25
C LEU A 83 42.66 6.22 29.41
N ALA A 84 42.19 5.45 30.40
CA ALA A 84 42.99 4.98 31.52
C ALA A 84 43.85 3.74 31.19
N GLY A 85 43.76 3.20 29.97
CA GLY A 85 44.52 2.02 29.54
C GLY A 85 44.01 0.72 30.17
N THR A 86 42.76 0.66 30.59
CA THR A 86 42.12 -0.56 31.12
C THR A 86 41.28 -1.25 30.05
N GLU A 87 41.35 -2.59 29.95
CA GLU A 87 40.41 -3.38 29.15
C GLU A 87 39.00 -3.10 29.66
N THR A 88 38.16 -2.57 28.78
CA THR A 88 36.83 -2.14 29.19
C THR A 88 35.90 -3.34 29.25
N GLY A 89 35.87 -4.16 28.19
CA GLY A 89 34.77 -5.11 27.99
C GLY A 89 33.40 -4.40 27.99
N LEU A 90 33.39 -3.08 27.78
CA LEU A 90 32.21 -2.23 27.89
C LEU A 90 31.52 -2.14 26.54
N ASP A 91 30.20 -2.09 26.59
CA ASP A 91 29.38 -1.87 25.41
C ASP A 91 29.27 -0.38 25.09
N PHE A 92 29.28 -0.03 23.80
CA PHE A 92 29.06 1.35 23.37
C PHE A 92 27.56 1.69 23.36
N PHE A 93 26.75 0.77 22.84
CA PHE A 93 25.29 0.81 22.87
C PHE A 93 24.73 -0.15 23.91
N ASP A 94 23.58 0.14 24.48
CA ASP A 94 22.91 -0.79 25.39
C ASP A 94 22.52 -2.10 24.65
N PRO A 95 23.05 -3.27 25.05
CA PRO A 95 22.79 -4.54 24.37
C PRO A 95 21.33 -5.00 24.49
N GLY A 96 20.56 -4.45 25.43
CA GLY A 96 19.12 -4.68 25.56
C GLY A 96 18.26 -3.75 24.68
N ALA A 97 18.85 -2.70 24.10
CA ALA A 97 18.14 -1.67 23.34
C ALA A 97 18.41 -1.78 21.83
N VAL A 98 17.98 -2.90 21.24
CA VAL A 98 18.29 -3.26 19.83
C VAL A 98 17.25 -2.78 18.80
N ARG A 99 16.16 -2.14 19.22
CA ARG A 99 15.15 -1.60 18.30
C ARG A 99 15.49 -0.19 17.86
N ALA A 100 15.02 0.20 16.69
CA ALA A 100 15.25 1.55 16.16
C ALA A 100 14.64 2.64 17.05
N SER A 101 13.54 2.34 17.73
CA SER A 101 12.88 3.24 18.68
C SER A 101 13.61 3.35 20.03
N THR A 102 14.37 2.33 20.42
CA THR A 102 14.97 2.21 21.76
C THR A 102 16.47 2.46 21.79
N ILE A 103 17.15 2.39 20.63
CA ILE A 103 18.61 2.44 20.54
C ILE A 103 19.18 3.63 21.32
N ARG A 104 20.16 3.34 22.17
CA ARG A 104 20.78 4.31 23.08
C ARG A 104 22.19 3.86 23.47
N LEU A 105 22.99 4.81 23.95
CA LEU A 105 24.30 4.51 24.52
C LEU A 105 24.16 3.64 25.77
N SER A 106 25.14 2.76 26.01
CA SER A 106 25.24 2.01 27.27
C SER A 106 25.49 2.98 28.43
N ALA A 107 25.06 2.61 29.63
CA ALA A 107 25.38 3.35 30.86
C ALA A 107 26.90 3.46 31.10
N ASP A 108 27.67 2.54 30.52
CA ASP A 108 29.13 2.51 30.58
C ASP A 108 29.75 3.75 29.94
N VAL A 109 29.32 4.10 28.72
CA VAL A 109 29.89 5.23 27.97
C VAL A 109 29.04 6.49 28.04
N ALA A 110 27.77 6.40 28.44
CA ALA A 110 26.85 7.52 28.48
C ALA A 110 27.31 8.57 29.51
N GLY A 111 27.71 9.75 29.02
CA GLY A 111 28.19 10.84 29.87
C GLY A 111 29.61 10.66 30.40
N GLN A 112 30.31 9.60 29.99
CA GLN A 112 31.66 9.26 30.44
C GLN A 112 32.58 9.08 29.22
N PRO A 113 32.97 10.17 28.53
CA PRO A 113 33.78 10.10 27.31
C PRO A 113 35.13 9.41 27.52
N GLU A 114 35.68 9.45 28.74
CA GLU A 114 36.90 8.75 29.13
C GLU A 114 36.78 7.22 29.07
N GLN A 115 35.57 6.67 29.10
CA GLN A 115 35.30 5.23 29.02
C GLN A 115 35.16 4.71 27.58
N VAL A 116 35.16 5.60 26.60
CA VAL A 116 35.11 5.21 25.18
C VAL A 116 36.40 4.48 24.82
N ALA A 117 36.25 3.23 24.41
CA ALA A 117 37.31 2.29 24.15
C ALA A 117 37.88 2.47 22.73
N ALA A 118 38.62 3.56 22.51
CA ALA A 118 39.05 4.00 21.17
C ALA A 118 40.37 3.40 20.68
N GLY A 119 41.21 2.85 21.57
CA GLY A 119 42.58 2.41 21.26
C GLY A 119 42.94 1.04 21.84
N MET A 120 44.19 0.62 21.60
CA MET A 120 44.83 -0.57 22.17
C MET A 120 45.64 -0.25 23.43
N PRO A 121 46.12 -1.25 24.21
CA PRO A 121 46.80 -0.98 25.47
C PRO A 121 48.09 -0.18 25.24
N SER A 122 48.37 0.74 26.17
CA SER A 122 49.63 1.47 26.23
C SER A 122 50.78 0.51 26.55
N GLY A 123 51.53 0.12 25.52
CA GLY A 123 52.66 -0.81 25.66
C GLY A 123 53.03 -1.57 24.38
N THR A 124 52.18 -1.55 23.35
CA THR A 124 52.41 -2.22 22.05
C THR A 124 53.16 -1.37 21.03
N GLY A 125 53.73 -0.22 21.43
CA GLY A 125 54.47 0.69 20.54
C GLY A 125 53.59 1.70 19.79
N THR A 126 52.27 1.56 19.87
CA THR A 126 51.30 2.62 19.55
C THR A 126 51.27 3.61 20.72
N GLY A 127 51.57 4.89 20.46
CA GLY A 127 51.66 5.92 21.50
C GLY A 127 50.34 6.15 22.25
N THR A 128 50.36 7.06 23.24
CA THR A 128 49.22 7.45 24.11
C THR A 128 47.95 7.92 23.35
N LEU A 129 48.01 8.07 22.02
CA LEU A 129 46.95 8.56 21.14
C LEU A 129 46.60 7.51 20.07
N ASP A 130 46.45 6.23 20.46
CA ASP A 130 46.00 5.20 19.54
C ASP A 130 44.48 5.28 19.29
N GLY A 131 44.10 5.31 18.02
CA GLY A 131 42.70 5.32 17.55
C GLY A 131 42.33 4.11 16.69
N SER A 132 43.13 3.03 16.75
CA SER A 132 42.97 1.85 15.91
C SER A 132 41.58 1.18 16.03
N VAL A 133 41.00 1.12 17.24
CA VAL A 133 39.66 0.56 17.48
C VAL A 133 38.59 1.50 16.94
N ALA A 134 38.72 2.81 17.16
CA ALA A 134 37.82 3.80 16.55
C ALA A 134 37.87 3.73 15.01
N GLN A 135 39.04 3.50 14.42
CA GLN A 135 39.20 3.28 12.99
C GLN A 135 38.54 1.97 12.52
N ALA A 136 38.63 0.90 13.32
CA ALA A 136 37.94 -0.35 13.02
C ALA A 136 36.42 -0.18 13.07
N ILE A 137 35.88 0.56 14.04
CA ILE A 137 34.46 0.92 14.11
C ILE A 137 34.06 1.73 12.86
N ALA A 138 34.86 2.70 12.42
CA ALA A 138 34.58 3.47 11.20
C ALA A 138 34.48 2.58 9.94
N LYS A 139 35.33 1.54 9.85
CA LYS A 139 35.31 0.55 8.76
C LYS A 139 34.10 -0.38 8.79
N LEU A 140 33.34 -0.46 9.88
CA LEU A 140 32.09 -1.24 9.92
C LEU A 140 31.04 -0.73 8.93
N SER A 141 31.14 0.53 8.50
CA SER A 141 30.31 1.08 7.42
C SER A 141 30.50 0.36 6.08
N GLU A 142 31.64 -0.30 5.86
CA GLU A 142 31.95 -1.09 4.66
C GLU A 142 31.70 -2.60 4.88
N ALA A 143 31.30 -3.01 6.09
CA ALA A 143 31.13 -4.41 6.42
C ALA A 143 29.95 -5.02 5.65
N PRO A 144 30.13 -6.19 4.97
CA PRO A 144 29.07 -6.83 4.19
C PRO A 144 27.80 -7.19 4.97
N ALA A 145 27.91 -7.37 6.29
CA ALA A 145 26.81 -7.66 7.20
C ALA A 145 26.62 -6.57 8.28
N GLY A 146 27.11 -5.35 7.99
CA GLY A 146 26.96 -4.20 8.89
C GLY A 146 25.60 -3.52 8.76
N ALA A 147 25.33 -2.59 9.68
CA ALA A 147 24.11 -1.80 9.69
C ALA A 147 23.85 -1.04 8.36
N ASP A 148 24.90 -0.50 7.75
CA ASP A 148 24.79 0.21 6.46
C ASP A 148 24.38 -0.73 5.31
N ALA A 149 24.95 -1.93 5.24
CA ALA A 149 24.56 -2.94 4.25
C ALA A 149 23.08 -3.35 4.41
N THR A 150 22.65 -3.61 5.64
CA THR A 150 21.24 -3.93 5.96
C THR A 150 20.32 -2.77 5.61
N TYR A 151 20.71 -1.54 5.92
CA TYR A 151 19.94 -0.33 5.61
C TYR A 151 19.81 -0.12 4.09
N ARG A 152 20.91 -0.27 3.33
CA ARG A 152 20.90 -0.20 1.86
C ARG A 152 20.00 -1.25 1.23
N ALA A 153 20.03 -2.48 1.73
CA ALA A 153 19.14 -3.54 1.28
C ALA A 153 17.66 -3.20 1.55
N MET A 154 17.36 -2.67 2.75
CA MET A 154 16.02 -2.23 3.12
C MET A 154 15.50 -1.12 2.18
N ILE A 155 16.24 -0.03 2.00
CA ILE A 155 15.80 1.07 1.10
C ILE A 155 15.72 0.62 -0.36
N GLY A 156 16.62 -0.27 -0.80
CA GLY A 156 16.58 -0.83 -2.15
C GLY A 156 15.31 -1.64 -2.38
N SER A 157 14.96 -2.50 -1.43
CA SER A 157 13.71 -3.26 -1.49
C SER A 157 12.46 -2.38 -1.47
N LEU A 158 12.46 -1.32 -0.66
CA LEU A 158 11.39 -0.32 -0.62
C LEU A 158 11.23 0.39 -1.97
N GLY A 159 12.34 0.78 -2.59
CA GLY A 159 12.35 1.40 -3.92
C GLY A 159 11.76 0.48 -4.98
N VAL A 160 12.17 -0.79 -5.00
CA VAL A 160 11.64 -1.79 -5.95
C VAL A 160 10.14 -2.05 -5.72
N GLU A 161 9.72 -2.16 -4.45
CA GLU A 161 8.31 -2.36 -4.11
C GLU A 161 7.45 -1.16 -4.49
N ALA A 162 7.89 0.06 -4.20
CA ALA A 162 7.23 1.30 -4.60
C ALA A 162 7.12 1.44 -6.12
N GLN A 163 8.22 1.17 -6.85
CA GLN A 163 8.22 1.19 -8.31
C GLN A 163 7.27 0.12 -8.88
N SER A 164 7.22 -1.07 -8.28
CA SER A 164 6.26 -2.11 -8.67
C SER A 164 4.81 -1.70 -8.39
N ALA A 165 4.55 -1.01 -7.27
CA ALA A 165 3.21 -0.53 -6.93
C ALA A 165 2.73 0.52 -7.94
N ASN A 166 3.56 1.52 -8.24
CA ASN A 166 3.24 2.56 -9.24
C ASN A 166 2.96 1.96 -10.61
N ARG A 167 3.83 1.06 -11.10
CA ARG A 167 3.58 0.37 -12.39
C ARG A 167 2.26 -0.40 -12.42
N ARG A 168 1.85 -1.00 -11.29
CA ARG A 168 0.55 -1.70 -11.21
C ARG A 168 -0.62 -0.72 -11.24
N LEU A 169 -0.48 0.44 -10.60
CA LEU A 169 -1.49 1.50 -10.67
C LEU A 169 -1.64 1.99 -12.12
N ASP A 170 -0.53 2.31 -12.79
CA ASP A 170 -0.55 2.76 -14.19
C ASP A 170 -1.22 1.73 -15.11
N MET A 171 -0.87 0.45 -14.97
CA MET A 171 -1.49 -0.63 -15.73
C MET A 171 -3.00 -0.75 -15.44
N GLN A 172 -3.39 -0.65 -14.16
CA GLN A 172 -4.79 -0.73 -13.78
C GLN A 172 -5.60 0.43 -14.35
N GLU A 173 -5.04 1.65 -14.36
CA GLU A 173 -5.68 2.83 -14.95
C GLU A 173 -5.93 2.65 -16.45
N VAL A 174 -4.91 2.18 -17.19
CA VAL A 174 -5.04 1.87 -18.63
C VAL A 174 -6.12 0.82 -18.88
N VAL A 175 -6.12 -0.27 -18.11
CA VAL A 175 -7.14 -1.33 -18.25
C VAL A 175 -8.54 -0.79 -17.95
N THR A 176 -8.72 -0.02 -16.89
CA THR A 176 -10.03 0.55 -16.56
C THR A 176 -10.54 1.51 -17.62
N THR A 177 -9.64 2.32 -18.20
CA THR A 177 -9.98 3.23 -19.30
C THR A 177 -10.41 2.47 -20.55
N GLN A 178 -9.66 1.43 -20.93
CA GLN A 178 -9.99 0.59 -22.08
C GLN A 178 -11.33 -0.13 -21.91
N VAL A 179 -11.56 -0.75 -20.75
CA VAL A 179 -12.83 -1.42 -20.45
C VAL A 179 -13.99 -0.42 -20.45
N GLY A 180 -13.77 0.80 -19.95
CA GLY A 180 -14.75 1.88 -20.01
C GLY A 180 -15.11 2.27 -21.45
N ALA A 181 -14.10 2.40 -22.32
CA ALA A 181 -14.28 2.71 -23.73
C ALA A 181 -15.01 1.58 -24.48
N GLU A 182 -14.64 0.32 -24.26
CA GLU A 182 -15.33 -0.84 -24.87
C GLU A 182 -16.78 -0.95 -24.40
N ARG A 183 -17.03 -0.70 -23.10
CA ARG A 183 -18.39 -0.65 -22.58
C ARG A 183 -19.21 0.43 -23.29
N LEU A 184 -18.66 1.64 -23.49
CA LEU A 184 -19.33 2.71 -24.23
C LEU A 184 -19.52 2.38 -25.72
N ALA A 185 -18.61 1.64 -26.34
CA ALA A 185 -18.77 1.23 -27.74
C ALA A 185 -19.92 0.22 -27.93
N VAL A 186 -20.15 -0.67 -26.95
CA VAL A 186 -21.21 -1.69 -27.03
C VAL A 186 -22.54 -1.18 -26.48
N SER A 187 -22.51 -0.43 -25.38
CA SER A 187 -23.72 0.05 -24.68
C SER A 187 -24.06 1.52 -24.95
N GLY A 188 -23.19 2.23 -25.67
CA GLY A 188 -23.44 3.60 -26.11
C GLY A 188 -24.48 3.59 -27.21
N VAL A 189 -25.46 4.47 -27.07
CA VAL A 189 -26.47 4.72 -28.10
C VAL A 189 -26.03 5.94 -28.89
N SER A 190 -26.02 5.83 -30.22
CA SER A 190 -25.73 6.98 -31.08
C SER A 190 -26.97 7.88 -31.17
N ILE A 191 -26.86 9.12 -30.71
CA ILE A 191 -27.95 10.11 -30.77
C ILE A 191 -28.42 10.32 -32.21
N ASP A 192 -27.51 10.23 -33.18
CA ASP A 192 -27.83 10.40 -34.60
C ASP A 192 -28.61 9.20 -35.16
N GLU A 193 -28.31 7.97 -34.73
CA GLU A 193 -29.09 6.78 -35.10
C GLU A 193 -30.47 6.79 -34.42
N GLU A 194 -30.55 7.19 -33.15
CA GLU A 194 -31.84 7.36 -32.46
C GLU A 194 -32.68 8.48 -33.08
N LEU A 195 -32.06 9.58 -33.52
CA LEU A 195 -32.74 10.66 -34.24
C LEU A 195 -33.24 10.18 -35.61
N ALA A 196 -32.43 9.42 -36.36
CA ALA A 196 -32.86 8.81 -37.61
C ALA A 196 -34.02 7.82 -37.40
N GLY A 197 -33.94 7.00 -36.34
CA GLY A 197 -35.00 6.10 -35.90
C GLY A 197 -36.28 6.85 -35.52
N MET A 198 -36.15 7.95 -34.78
CA MET A 198 -37.26 8.81 -34.39
C MET A 198 -37.92 9.47 -35.60
N VAL A 199 -37.14 10.04 -36.53
CA VAL A 199 -37.64 10.66 -37.76
C VAL A 199 -38.33 9.62 -38.66
N SER A 200 -37.74 8.43 -38.79
CA SER A 200 -38.36 7.31 -39.51
C SER A 200 -39.70 6.91 -38.88
N ALA A 201 -39.74 6.75 -37.56
CA ALA A 201 -40.97 6.43 -36.83
C ALA A 201 -42.04 7.53 -36.97
N GLN A 202 -41.65 8.81 -36.93
CA GLN A 202 -42.55 9.94 -37.21
C GLN A 202 -43.12 9.88 -38.62
N HIS A 203 -42.29 9.60 -39.64
CA HIS A 203 -42.74 9.45 -41.02
C HIS A 203 -43.69 8.26 -41.19
N ALA A 204 -43.39 7.11 -40.58
CA ALA A 204 -44.24 5.92 -40.61
C ALA A 204 -45.59 6.19 -39.95
N TYR A 205 -45.61 6.92 -38.83
CA TYR A 205 -46.85 7.34 -38.17
C TYR A 205 -47.68 8.29 -39.06
N ALA A 206 -47.05 9.30 -39.68
CA ALA A 206 -47.71 10.22 -40.59
C ALA A 206 -48.23 9.55 -41.87
N ALA A 207 -47.53 8.54 -42.39
CA ALA A 207 -47.99 7.72 -43.50
C ALA A 207 -49.19 6.85 -43.09
N SER A 208 -49.12 6.23 -41.90
CA SER A 208 -50.21 5.41 -41.35
C SER A 208 -51.48 6.24 -41.12
N ALA A 209 -51.34 7.47 -40.62
CA ALA A 209 -52.45 8.42 -40.47
C ALA A 209 -53.11 8.73 -41.82
N ARG A 210 -52.32 8.96 -42.89
CA ARG A 210 -52.85 9.18 -44.25
C ARG A 210 -53.56 7.95 -44.82
N VAL A 211 -53.07 6.75 -44.54
CA VAL A 211 -53.75 5.50 -44.93
C VAL A 211 -55.10 5.38 -44.21
N LEU A 212 -55.15 5.68 -42.92
CA LEU A 212 -56.40 5.75 -42.16
C LEU A 212 -57.38 6.75 -42.75
N THR A 213 -56.92 7.97 -43.09
CA THR A 213 -57.78 8.97 -43.76
C THR A 213 -58.30 8.46 -45.11
N ALA A 214 -57.46 7.81 -45.92
CA ALA A 214 -57.90 7.24 -47.19
C ALA A 214 -58.91 6.10 -46.99
N VAL A 215 -58.75 5.29 -45.93
CA VAL A 215 -59.73 4.27 -45.55
C VAL A 215 -61.04 4.90 -45.10
N ASP A 216 -61.00 5.97 -44.29
CA ASP A 216 -62.18 6.71 -43.86
C ASP A 216 -62.92 7.30 -45.08
N GLU A 217 -62.20 7.92 -46.03
CA GLU A 217 -62.79 8.42 -47.28
C GLU A 217 -63.40 7.30 -48.14
N MET A 218 -62.73 6.14 -48.23
CA MET A 218 -63.28 4.97 -48.92
C MET A 218 -64.55 4.44 -48.22
N MET A 219 -64.55 4.40 -46.88
CA MET A 219 -65.72 3.99 -46.09
C MET A 219 -66.88 4.97 -46.27
N ASP A 220 -66.63 6.27 -46.30
CA ASP A 220 -67.65 7.30 -46.59
C ASP A 220 -68.20 7.18 -48.01
N ILE A 221 -67.37 6.92 -49.02
CA ILE A 221 -67.82 6.69 -50.40
C ILE A 221 -68.67 5.42 -50.48
N LEU A 222 -68.26 4.33 -49.83
CA LEU A 222 -69.05 3.09 -49.78
C LEU A 222 -70.40 3.34 -49.09
N LEU A 223 -70.40 3.95 -47.90
CA LEU A 223 -71.60 4.25 -47.14
C LEU A 223 -72.56 5.17 -47.90
N SER A 224 -72.04 6.23 -48.54
CA SER A 224 -72.84 7.17 -49.32
C SER A 224 -73.36 6.60 -50.64
N ARG A 225 -72.65 5.68 -51.30
CA ARG A 225 -73.12 5.02 -52.54
C ARG A 225 -74.03 3.82 -52.29
N THR A 226 -73.81 3.02 -51.25
CA THR A 226 -74.67 1.87 -50.93
C THR A 226 -75.86 2.25 -50.06
N GLY A 227 -75.78 3.34 -49.29
CA GLY A 227 -76.88 3.87 -48.47
C GLY A 227 -77.89 4.75 -49.23
N MET A 228 -77.61 5.13 -50.49
CA MET A 228 -78.50 5.96 -51.32
C MET A 228 -79.52 5.16 -52.15
N VAL A 229 -79.75 3.88 -51.81
CA VAL A 229 -80.84 3.06 -52.37
C VAL A 229 -81.77 2.66 -51.23
N GLY A 230 -82.43 3.66 -50.66
CA GLY A 230 -83.30 3.53 -49.50
C GLY A 230 -84.14 4.79 -49.30
N ARG A 231 -84.81 5.24 -50.37
CA ARG A 231 -86.02 6.05 -50.32
C ARG A 231 -87.05 5.38 -51.22
#